data_AF-A0A8D8LL34-F1
#
_entry.id   AF-A0A8D8LL34-F1
#
_cell.length_a   1.000
_cell.length_b   1.000
_cell.length_c   1.000
_cell.angle_alpha   90.00
_cell.angle_beta   90.00
_cell.angle_gamma   90.00
#
_symmetry.space_group_name_H-M   'P 1'
#
loop_
_entity.id
_entity.type
_entity.pdbx_description
1 polymer ?
#
loop_
_entity_poly.entity_id
_entity_poly.type
_entity_poly.pdbx_seq_one_letter_code
_entity_poly.pdbx_strand_id
1 'polypeptide(L)'
;MIFDRFKLEMPTFQSKIKVVQGNMKESNLGISPEEYSLLTSNVNIIFHCAATLRFDEELRTAIRTNVCGTQALLNLARKCFQLKCFTYVSTAFSNAYRHNIDEVIYPPKTHYSQLIPLSKIKSTKDPKYVAAGKRLR
;
A
#
# COMPACT_ATOMS: atom_id res chain seq x y z
N MET A 1 29.59 3.26 -0.76
CA MET A 1 28.13 2.99 -0.78
C MET A 1 27.38 4.24 -0.34
N ILE A 2 26.13 4.42 -0.80
CA ILE A 2 25.38 5.69 -0.66
C ILE A 2 25.11 6.12 0.80
N PHE A 3 25.19 5.20 1.77
CA PHE A 3 24.90 5.46 3.19
C PHE A 3 26.13 5.50 4.11
N ASP A 4 27.35 5.45 3.58
CA ASP A 4 28.54 5.32 4.43
C ASP A 4 28.78 6.56 5.29
N ARG A 5 28.57 7.76 4.72
CA ARG A 5 28.62 9.03 5.46
C ARG A 5 27.59 9.09 6.59
N PHE A 6 26.36 8.65 6.33
CA PHE A 6 25.31 8.60 7.34
C PHE A 6 25.67 7.70 8.52
N LYS A 7 26.25 6.52 8.25
CA LYS A 7 26.70 5.60 9.30
C LYS A 7 27.81 6.18 10.16
N LEU A 8 28.70 6.99 9.58
CA LEU A 8 29.76 7.69 10.30
C LEU A 8 29.20 8.83 11.16
N GLU A 9 28.28 9.62 10.63
CA GLU A 9 27.68 10.77 11.33
C GLU A 9 26.65 10.34 12.40
N MET A 10 26.00 9.19 12.23
CA MET A 10 25.01 8.64 13.17
C MET A 10 25.28 7.16 13.49
N PRO A 11 26.32 6.84 14.27
CA PRO A 11 26.71 5.45 14.55
C PRO A 11 25.66 4.65 15.35
N THR A 12 24.72 5.32 16.01
CA THR A 12 23.67 4.71 16.84
C THR A 12 22.30 4.65 16.14
N PHE A 13 22.22 4.91 14.84
CA PHE A 13 20.93 4.99 14.12
C PHE A 13 20.05 3.75 14.28
N GLN A 14 20.65 2.57 14.47
CA GLN A 14 19.94 1.31 14.65
C GLN A 14 19.03 1.32 15.89
N SER A 15 19.38 2.07 16.94
CA SER A 15 18.54 2.18 18.15
C SER A 15 17.22 2.92 17.88
N LYS A 16 17.15 3.69 16.77
CA LYS A 16 15.94 4.38 16.31
C LYS A 16 15.10 3.52 15.35
N ILE A 17 15.56 2.32 15.02
CA ILE A 17 14.89 1.42 14.07
C ILE A 17 14.31 0.24 14.84
N LYS A 18 13.00 0.08 14.74
CA LYS A 18 12.31 -1.14 15.14
C LYS A 18 11.70 -1.78 13.90
N VAL A 19 12.10 -3.02 13.62
CA VAL A 19 11.51 -3.82 12.55
C VAL A 19 10.23 -4.46 13.07
N VAL A 20 9.15 -4.32 12.30
CA VAL A 20 7.88 -5.00 12.52
C VAL A 20 7.67 -5.92 11.34
N GLN A 21 7.41 -7.21 11.59
CA GLN A 21 7.11 -8.14 10.50
C GLN A 21 5.69 -7.92 10.01
N GLY A 22 5.51 -7.94 8.68
CA GLY A 22 4.21 -7.76 8.09
C GLY A 22 4.18 -7.98 6.57
N ASN A 23 2.98 -8.18 6.05
CA ASN A 23 2.67 -8.41 4.66
C ASN A 23 1.35 -7.72 4.29
N MET A 24 1.41 -6.83 3.30
CA MET A 24 0.25 -6.07 2.81
C MET A 24 -0.88 -6.97 2.25
N LYS A 25 -0.58 -8.22 1.89
CA LYS A 25 -1.55 -9.19 1.35
C LYS A 25 -2.32 -9.95 2.42
N GLU A 26 -1.96 -9.77 3.69
CA GLU A 26 -2.49 -10.54 4.83
C GLU A 26 -3.45 -9.72 5.70
N SER A 27 -4.27 -10.44 6.47
CA SER A 27 -5.17 -9.80 7.45
C SER A 27 -4.37 -9.05 8.49
N ASN A 28 -4.84 -7.87 8.90
CA ASN A 28 -4.12 -6.98 9.82
C ASN A 28 -2.65 -6.75 9.42
N LEU A 29 -2.36 -6.77 8.11
CA LEU A 29 -1.02 -6.60 7.54
C LEU A 29 -0.04 -7.70 7.98
N GLY A 30 -0.49 -8.87 8.45
CA GLY A 30 0.38 -9.93 8.96
C GLY A 30 1.16 -9.55 10.23
N ILE A 31 0.77 -8.46 10.89
CA ILE A 31 1.42 -7.95 12.11
C ILE A 31 0.88 -8.72 13.32
N SER A 32 1.76 -9.08 14.26
CA SER A 32 1.35 -9.75 15.49
C SER A 32 0.44 -8.86 16.35
N PRO A 33 -0.45 -9.43 17.20
CA PRO A 33 -1.31 -8.63 18.07
C PRO A 33 -0.53 -7.66 18.99
N GLU A 34 0.63 -8.08 19.47
CA GLU A 34 1.51 -7.31 20.35
C GLU A 34 2.10 -6.11 19.60
N GLU A 35 2.65 -6.33 18.41
CA GLU A 35 3.21 -5.27 17.57
C GLU A 35 2.12 -4.33 17.04
N TYR A 36 0.93 -4.86 16.74
CA TYR A 36 -0.21 -4.05 16.33
C TYR A 36 -0.60 -3.07 17.45
N SER A 37 -0.66 -3.54 18.69
CA SER A 37 -0.98 -2.72 19.87
C SER A 37 0.10 -1.66 20.13
N LEU A 38 1.37 -2.02 19.93
CA LEU A 38 2.49 -1.09 19.99
C LEU A 38 2.33 0.04 18.96
N LEU A 39 2.03 -0.30 17.70
CA LEU A 39 1.87 0.68 16.63
C LEU A 39 0.69 1.62 16.90
N THR A 40 -0.46 1.08 17.31
CA THR A 40 -1.64 1.91 17.61
C THR A 40 -1.42 2.86 18.78
N SER A 41 -0.54 2.51 19.71
CA SER A 41 -0.26 3.35 20.89
C SER A 41 0.78 4.44 20.64
N ASN A 42 1.73 4.21 19.71
CA ASN A 42 2.93 5.03 19.61
C ASN A 42 3.13 5.74 18.26
N VAL A 43 2.41 5.36 17.20
CA VAL A 43 2.65 5.94 15.86
C VAL A 43 1.98 7.31 15.73
N ASN A 44 2.79 8.32 15.40
CA ASN A 44 2.33 9.67 15.10
C ASN A 44 2.25 9.96 13.60
N ILE A 45 3.12 9.35 12.78
CA ILE A 45 3.22 9.62 11.34
C ILE A 45 3.34 8.29 10.61
N ILE A 46 2.55 8.11 9.54
CA ILE A 46 2.63 6.95 8.66
C ILE A 46 3.06 7.41 7.27
N PHE A 47 4.17 6.84 6.78
CA PHE A 47 4.59 6.94 5.39
C PHE A 47 4.25 5.63 4.68
N HIS A 48 3.20 5.63 3.88
CA HIS A 48 2.78 4.46 3.11
C HIS A 48 3.47 4.45 1.74
N CYS A 49 4.61 3.75 1.69
CA CYS A 49 5.42 3.55 0.48
C CYS A 49 5.30 2.13 -0.09
N ALA A 50 4.57 1.23 0.58
CA ALA A 50 4.51 -0.18 0.21
C ALA A 50 3.55 -0.40 -0.96
N ALA A 51 4.07 -0.86 -2.09
CA ALA A 51 3.27 -1.21 -3.26
C ALA A 51 3.98 -2.29 -4.08
N THR A 52 3.20 -3.03 -4.88
CA THR A 52 3.73 -3.75 -6.03
C THR A 52 3.59 -2.88 -7.28
N LEU A 53 4.70 -2.74 -8.02
CA LEU A 53 4.82 -1.91 -9.23
C LEU A 53 5.08 -2.77 -10.48
N ARG A 54 4.92 -4.09 -10.37
CA ARG A 54 5.18 -5.03 -11.45
C ARG A 54 4.07 -4.95 -12.50
N PHE A 55 4.42 -4.51 -13.71
CA PHE A 55 3.47 -4.39 -14.82
C PHE A 55 2.98 -5.74 -15.36
N ASP A 56 3.75 -6.79 -15.11
CA ASP A 56 3.47 -8.18 -15.48
C ASP A 56 2.75 -8.98 -14.38
N GLU A 57 2.46 -8.34 -13.24
CA GLU A 57 1.78 -9.02 -12.13
C GLU A 57 0.28 -9.17 -12.38
N GLU A 58 -0.27 -10.27 -11.88
CA GLU A 58 -1.71 -10.52 -11.96
C GLU A 58 -2.50 -9.44 -11.22
N LEU A 59 -3.54 -8.91 -11.87
CA LEU A 59 -4.45 -7.90 -11.32
C LEU A 59 -4.95 -8.24 -9.89
N ARG A 60 -5.28 -9.51 -9.60
CA ARG A 60 -5.69 -9.92 -8.24
C ARG A 60 -4.62 -9.64 -7.20
N THR A 61 -3.35 -9.86 -7.52
CA THR A 61 -2.23 -9.70 -6.61
C THR A 61 -1.92 -8.23 -6.40
N ALA A 62 -2.00 -7.43 -7.48
CA ALA A 62 -1.94 -5.98 -7.40
C ALA A 62 -3.07 -5.41 -6.53
N ILE A 63 -4.31 -5.91 -6.68
CA ILE A 63 -5.45 -5.50 -5.84
C ILE A 63 -5.21 -5.88 -4.38
N ARG A 64 -4.75 -7.11 -4.07
CA ARG A 64 -4.47 -7.53 -2.69
C ARG A 64 -3.44 -6.62 -2.02
N THR A 65 -2.39 -6.26 -2.72
CA THR A 65 -1.29 -5.45 -2.18
C THR A 65 -1.67 -3.97 -2.11
N ASN A 66 -2.04 -3.38 -3.24
CA ASN A 66 -2.15 -1.92 -3.39
C ASN A 66 -3.52 -1.39 -2.97
N VAL A 67 -4.58 -2.22 -3.02
CA VAL A 67 -5.94 -1.81 -2.63
C VAL A 67 -6.27 -2.35 -1.25
N CYS A 68 -6.30 -3.68 -1.07
CA CYS A 68 -6.67 -4.28 0.22
C CYS A 68 -5.64 -3.97 1.31
N GLY A 69 -4.35 -4.04 0.99
CA GLY A 69 -3.29 -3.66 1.92
C GLY A 69 -3.35 -2.18 2.33
N THR A 70 -3.58 -1.27 1.39
CA THR A 70 -3.78 0.15 1.72
C THR A 70 -5.02 0.35 2.60
N GLN A 71 -6.11 -0.36 2.35
CA GLN A 71 -7.30 -0.34 3.21
C GLN A 71 -6.98 -0.84 4.63
N ALA A 72 -6.23 -1.93 4.75
CA ALA A 72 -5.83 -2.48 6.04
C ALA A 72 -4.91 -1.51 6.82
N LEU A 73 -3.99 -0.82 6.14
CA LEU A 73 -3.13 0.18 6.76
C LEU A 73 -3.89 1.44 7.17
N LEU A 74 -4.88 1.88 6.38
CA LEU A 74 -5.81 2.94 6.78
C LEU A 74 -6.64 2.54 8.01
N ASN A 75 -7.01 1.26 8.13
CA ASN A 75 -7.72 0.77 9.31
C ASN A 75 -6.81 0.73 10.55
N LEU A 76 -5.53 0.39 10.41
CA LEU A 76 -4.53 0.53 11.47
C LEU A 76 -4.36 1.99 11.86
N ALA A 77 -4.21 2.89 10.87
CA ALA A 77 -4.04 4.32 11.08
C ALA A 77 -5.20 4.92 11.88
N ARG A 78 -6.45 4.52 11.59
CA ARG A 78 -7.63 4.95 12.35
C ARG A 78 -7.60 4.54 13.83
N LYS A 79 -6.86 3.49 14.18
CA LYS A 79 -6.69 3.02 15.55
C LYS A 79 -5.46 3.64 16.24
N CYS A 80 -4.62 4.37 15.52
CA CYS A 80 -3.46 5.05 16.10
C CYS A 80 -3.91 6.28 16.91
N PHE A 81 -3.81 6.21 18.23
CA PHE A 81 -4.33 7.24 19.14
C PHE A 81 -3.64 8.60 18.99
N GLN A 82 -2.39 8.59 18.53
CA GLN A 82 -1.57 9.79 18.42
C GLN A 82 -1.28 10.21 16.98
N LEU A 83 -2.01 9.65 16.00
CA LEU A 83 -1.76 9.92 14.59
C LEU A 83 -1.98 11.41 14.26
N LYS A 84 -0.96 12.00 13.63
CA LYS A 84 -0.95 13.39 13.15
C LYS A 84 -0.96 13.45 11.63
N CYS A 85 -0.35 12.48 10.95
CA CYS A 85 -0.24 12.50 9.49
C CYS A 85 -0.22 11.08 8.90
N PHE A 86 -0.97 10.90 7.81
CA PHE A 86 -0.86 9.74 6.94
C PHE A 86 -0.47 10.23 5.54
N THR A 87 0.75 9.91 5.13
CA THR A 87 1.28 10.26 3.80
C THR A 87 1.23 9.02 2.92
N TYR A 88 0.52 9.12 1.79
CA TYR A 88 0.48 8.07 0.77
C TYR A 88 1.39 8.42 -0.40
N VAL A 89 2.31 7.52 -0.75
CA VAL A 89 3.14 7.67 -1.93
C VAL A 89 2.46 6.97 -3.10
N SER A 90 1.96 7.77 -4.05
CA SER A 90 1.41 7.27 -5.32
C SER A 90 2.48 7.33 -6.44
N THR A 91 2.04 7.25 -7.69
CA THR A 91 2.88 7.29 -8.87
C THR A 91 2.19 8.03 -10.01
N ALA A 92 2.95 8.73 -10.86
CA ALA A 92 2.44 9.31 -12.10
C ALA A 92 1.82 8.24 -13.02
N PHE A 93 2.27 6.98 -12.89
CA PHE A 93 1.70 5.84 -13.63
C PHE A 93 0.24 5.55 -13.30
N SER A 94 -0.31 6.08 -12.19
CA SER A 94 -1.74 5.95 -11.85
C SER A 94 -2.66 6.54 -12.94
N ASN A 95 -2.14 7.45 -13.76
CA ASN A 95 -2.88 8.09 -14.84
C ASN A 95 -2.20 7.95 -16.22
N ALA A 96 -1.30 6.96 -16.40
CA ALA A 96 -0.53 6.78 -17.64
C ALA A 96 -1.36 6.44 -18.89
N TYR A 97 -2.66 6.16 -18.75
CA TYR A 97 -3.56 6.01 -19.90
C TYR A 97 -3.94 7.35 -20.55
N ARG A 98 -3.52 8.48 -19.97
CA ARG A 98 -3.74 9.84 -20.49
C ARG A 98 -2.50 10.33 -21.22
N HIS A 99 -2.70 11.08 -22.31
CA HIS A 99 -1.61 11.73 -23.04
C HIS A 99 -0.98 12.87 -22.23
N ASN A 100 -1.81 13.66 -21.53
CA ASN A 100 -1.39 14.76 -20.67
C ASN A 100 -1.86 14.48 -19.24
N ILE A 101 -0.97 14.73 -18.27
CA ILE A 101 -1.23 14.57 -16.83
C ILE A 101 -0.90 15.91 -16.16
N ASP A 102 -1.94 16.59 -15.70
CA ASP A 102 -1.91 17.82 -14.94
C ASP A 102 -1.83 17.52 -13.43
N GLU A 103 -1.42 18.51 -12.63
CA GLU A 103 -1.35 18.42 -11.17
C GLU A 103 -2.75 18.58 -10.54
N VAL A 104 -3.61 17.59 -10.79
CA VAL A 104 -5.00 17.56 -10.29
C VAL A 104 -5.38 16.19 -9.76
N ILE A 105 -6.39 16.15 -8.89
CA ILE A 105 -6.98 14.90 -8.41
C ILE A 105 -7.96 14.40 -9.47
N TYR A 106 -7.57 13.36 -10.20
CA TYR A 106 -8.44 12.74 -11.19
C TYR A 106 -9.53 11.88 -10.54
N PRO A 107 -10.79 11.96 -11.02
CA PRO A 107 -11.84 11.07 -10.55
C PRO A 107 -11.51 9.62 -10.92
N PRO A 108 -11.68 8.65 -10.01
CA PRO A 108 -11.37 7.26 -10.29
C PRO A 108 -12.39 6.66 -11.27
N LYS A 109 -11.94 5.80 -12.20
CA LYS A 109 -12.82 5.06 -13.13
C LYS A 109 -13.80 4.12 -12.41
N THR A 110 -13.46 3.68 -11.20
CA THR A 110 -14.29 2.78 -10.39
C THR A 110 -14.03 2.99 -8.90
N HIS A 111 -15.04 2.75 -8.08
CA HIS A 111 -14.87 2.72 -6.64
C HIS A 111 -14.06 1.48 -6.21
N TYR A 112 -13.16 1.64 -5.22
CA TYR A 112 -12.24 0.58 -4.79
C TYR A 112 -12.97 -0.68 -4.29
N SER A 113 -14.15 -0.52 -3.68
CA SER A 113 -14.94 -1.65 -3.18
C SER A 113 -15.36 -2.62 -4.30
N GLN A 114 -15.48 -2.15 -5.54
CA GLN A 114 -15.78 -3.00 -6.71
C GLN A 114 -14.57 -3.83 -7.15
N LEU A 115 -13.35 -3.46 -6.74
CA LEU A 115 -12.12 -4.18 -7.07
C LEU A 115 -11.87 -5.33 -6.10
N ILE A 116 -12.24 -5.19 -4.83
CA ILE A 116 -11.96 -6.17 -3.79
C ILE A 116 -12.48 -7.58 -4.15
N PRO A 117 -13.70 -7.78 -4.71
CA PRO A 117 -14.14 -9.12 -5.12
C PRO A 117 -13.23 -9.79 -6.15
N LEU A 118 -12.58 -9.01 -7.02
CA LEU A 118 -11.66 -9.54 -8.04
C LEU A 118 -10.42 -10.19 -7.42
N SER A 119 -10.02 -9.74 -6.22
CA SER A 119 -8.89 -10.35 -5.48
C SER A 119 -9.14 -11.81 -5.08
N LYS A 120 -10.41 -12.24 -5.03
CA LYS A 120 -10.82 -13.59 -4.62
C LYS A 120 -11.02 -14.54 -5.81
N ILE A 121 -10.95 -14.05 -7.04
CA ILE A 121 -11.16 -14.86 -8.24
C ILE A 121 -9.93 -15.75 -8.48
N LYS A 122 -10.15 -17.07 -8.47
CA LYS A 122 -9.08 -18.08 -8.61
C LYS A 122 -8.56 -18.21 -10.04
N SER A 123 -9.43 -18.03 -11.04
CA SER A 123 -9.07 -18.19 -12.46
C SER A 123 -8.93 -16.84 -13.16
N THR A 124 -7.79 -16.60 -13.79
CA THR A 124 -7.58 -15.41 -14.65
C THR A 124 -8.40 -15.46 -15.94
N LYS A 125 -9.00 -16.62 -16.27
CA LYS A 125 -9.91 -16.81 -17.40
C LYS A 125 -11.38 -16.52 -17.05
N ASP A 126 -11.70 -16.24 -15.78
CA ASP A 126 -13.06 -15.90 -15.37
C ASP A 126 -13.55 -14.65 -16.16
N PRO A 127 -14.72 -14.70 -16.82
CA PRO A 127 -15.23 -13.58 -17.61
C PRO A 127 -15.28 -12.25 -16.85
N LYS A 128 -15.57 -12.28 -15.54
CA LYS A 128 -15.61 -11.06 -14.71
C LYS A 128 -14.22 -10.48 -14.50
N TYR A 129 -13.21 -11.34 -14.33
CA TYR A 129 -11.81 -10.93 -14.19
C TYR A 129 -11.26 -10.35 -15.50
N VAL A 130 -11.55 -11.00 -16.63
CA VAL A 130 -11.15 -10.51 -17.95
C VAL A 130 -11.83 -9.18 -18.27
N ALA A 131 -13.14 -9.07 -18.03
CA ALA A 131 -13.89 -7.82 -18.25
C ALA A 131 -13.35 -6.67 -17.38
N ALA A 132 -13.07 -6.93 -16.10
CA ALA A 132 -12.48 -5.93 -15.22
C ALA A 132 -11.08 -5.51 -15.68
N GLY A 133 -10.23 -6.45 -16.12
CA GLY A 133 -8.91 -6.14 -16.67
C GLY A 133 -8.99 -5.24 -17.89
N LYS A 134 -9.98 -5.42 -18.77
CA LYS A 134 -10.21 -4.52 -19.91
C LYS A 134 -10.70 -3.13 -19.48
N ARG A 135 -11.62 -3.07 -18.51
CA ARG A 135 -12.18 -1.80 -17.98
C ARG A 135 -11.14 -0.91 -17.29
N LEU A 136 -10.15 -1.53 -16.65
CA LEU A 136 -9.14 -0.82 -15.85
C LEU A 136 -7.93 -0.35 -16.68
N ARG A 137 -7.75 -0.89 -17.89
CA ARG A 137 -6.74 -0.41 -18.84
C ARG A 137 -7.17 0.88 -19.53
#